data_AF-A0A381ZND4-F1
#
_entry.id   AF-A0A381ZND4-F1
#
_cell.length_a   1.000
_cell.length_b   1.000
_cell.length_c   1.000
_cell.angle_alpha   90.00
_cell.angle_beta   90.00
_cell.angle_gamma   90.00
#
_symmetry.space_group_name_H-M   'P 1'
#
loop_
_entity.id
_entity.type
_entity.pdbx_description
1 polymer ?
#
loop_
_entity_poly.entity_id
_entity_poly.type
_entity_poly.pdbx_seq_one_letter_code
_entity_poly.pdbx_strand_id
1 'polypeptide(L)' 'MSSIIDDEIEKASADQTKNYTGYSIGGVPPIGHTNSPTQIFIDSNLKRFEKIYAAAGHP' A
#
# COMPACT_ATOMS: atom_id res chain seq x y z
N MET A 1 7.92 13.55 -11.37
CA MET A 1 8.62 12.30 -11.74
C MET A 1 9.24 11.65 -10.50
N SER A 2 8.93 10.38 -10.27
CA SER A 2 9.47 9.54 -9.20
C SER A 2 10.89 9.11 -9.54
N SER A 3 11.83 9.26 -8.61
CA SER A 3 13.21 8.77 -8.79
C SER A 3 13.35 7.26 -8.74
N ILE A 4 12.30 6.54 -8.32
CA ILE A 4 12.30 5.08 -8.17
C ILE A 4 11.65 4.40 -9.38
N ILE A 5 10.56 4.97 -9.88
CA ILE A 5 9.72 4.38 -10.93
C ILE A 5 9.95 5.07 -12.29
N ASP A 6 10.60 6.24 -12.29
CA ASP A 6 10.81 7.08 -13.49
C ASP A 6 9.52 7.52 -14.18
N ASP A 7 8.46 7.74 -13.40
CA ASP A 7 7.13 8.12 -13.89
C ASP A 7 6.47 9.17 -12.97
N GLU A 8 5.41 9.83 -13.42
CA GLU A 8 4.58 10.68 -12.56
C GLU A 8 3.71 9.83 -11.63
N ILE A 9 3.59 10.27 -10.37
CA ILE A 9 2.84 9.56 -9.35
C ILE A 9 1.89 10.52 -8.65
N GLU A 10 0.71 10.02 -8.34
CA GLU A 10 -0.28 10.72 -7.53
C GLU A 10 -0.85 9.82 -6.45
N LYS A 11 -1.45 10.42 -5.43
CA LYS A 11 -2.11 9.67 -4.37
C LYS A 11 -3.45 9.13 -4.88
N ALA A 12 -3.68 7.84 -4.72
CA ALA A 12 -4.98 7.24 -5.01
C ALA A 12 -6.11 7.87 -4.17
N SER A 13 -7.26 8.08 -4.79
CA SER A 13 -8.50 8.47 -4.12
C SER A 13 -9.05 7.34 -3.23
N ALA A 14 -10.06 7.65 -2.41
CA ALA A 14 -10.74 6.65 -1.59
C ALA A 14 -11.39 5.55 -2.45
N ASP A 15 -12.05 5.94 -3.52
CA ASP A 15 -12.71 5.01 -4.43
C ASP A 15 -11.69 4.16 -5.18
N GLN A 16 -10.61 4.75 -5.70
CA GLN A 16 -9.52 4.01 -6.34
C GLN A 16 -8.90 3.00 -5.36
N THR A 17 -8.65 3.40 -4.11
CA THR A 17 -8.10 2.53 -3.06
C THR A 17 -9.03 1.34 -2.80
N LYS A 18 -10.34 1.60 -2.60
CA LYS A 18 -11.33 0.57 -2.31
C LYS A 18 -11.50 -0.39 -3.48
N ASN A 19 -11.60 0.13 -4.69
CA ASN A 19 -11.79 -0.66 -5.91
C ASN A 19 -10.57 -1.54 -6.21
N TYR A 20 -9.36 -1.02 -6.01
CA TYR A 20 -8.14 -1.76 -6.31
C TYR A 20 -7.80 -2.79 -5.21
N THR A 21 -7.84 -2.38 -3.95
CA THR A 21 -7.39 -3.21 -2.83
C THR A 21 -8.50 -4.07 -2.22
N GLY A 22 -9.77 -3.65 -2.33
CA GLY A 22 -10.90 -4.24 -1.60
C GLY A 22 -11.15 -3.61 -0.22
N TYR A 23 -10.24 -2.76 0.27
CA TYR A 23 -10.28 -2.21 1.63
C TYR A 23 -10.46 -0.69 1.64
N SER A 24 -11.12 -0.19 2.68
CA SER A 24 -11.35 1.25 2.85
C SER A 24 -10.08 1.93 3.39
N ILE A 25 -9.92 3.22 3.12
CA ILE A 25 -8.82 4.03 3.68
C ILE A 25 -8.77 3.85 5.21
N GLY A 26 -7.55 3.71 5.74
CA GLY A 26 -7.29 3.47 7.17
C GLY A 26 -7.19 1.99 7.54
N GLY A 27 -7.78 1.10 6.73
CA GLY A 27 -7.79 -0.35 7.01
C GLY A 27 -7.04 -1.22 5.99
N VAL A 28 -6.35 -0.64 5.00
CA VAL A 28 -5.71 -1.39 3.90
C VAL A 28 -4.56 -2.27 4.41
N PRO A 29 -4.67 -3.61 4.37
CA PRO A 29 -3.60 -4.51 4.77
C PRO A 29 -2.47 -4.55 3.73
N PRO A 30 -1.24 -4.98 4.10
CA PRO A 30 -0.12 -5.09 3.16
C PRO A 30 -0.26 -6.26 2.17
N ILE A 31 -1.21 -7.17 2.41
CA ILE A 31 -1.44 -8.39 1.61
C ILE A 31 -2.95 -8.65 1.45
N GLY A 32 -3.33 -9.53 0.53
CA GLY A 32 -4.71 -9.95 0.35
C GLY A 32 -5.59 -8.93 -0.38
N HIS A 33 -4.98 -8.13 -1.27
CA HIS A 33 -5.70 -7.19 -2.14
C HIS A 33 -6.53 -7.93 -3.20
N THR A 34 -7.66 -7.34 -3.59
CA THR A 34 -8.49 -7.85 -4.70
C THR A 34 -7.71 -7.94 -6.00
N ASN A 35 -6.89 -6.92 -6.31
CA ASN A 35 -6.00 -6.90 -7.46
C ASN A 35 -4.55 -6.99 -6.99
N SER A 36 -3.73 -7.79 -7.67
CA SER A 36 -2.30 -7.90 -7.34
C SER A 36 -1.55 -6.64 -7.78
N PRO A 37 -0.76 -6.01 -6.88
CA PRO A 37 0.07 -4.85 -7.23
C PRO A 37 1.15 -5.26 -8.23
N THR A 38 1.43 -4.39 -9.20
CA THR A 38 2.53 -4.58 -10.15
C THR A 38 3.89 -4.45 -9.48
N GLN A 39 4.00 -3.58 -8.47
CA GLN A 39 5.20 -3.33 -7.67
C GLN A 39 4.83 -3.01 -6.23
N ILE A 40 5.66 -3.45 -5.28
CA ILE A 40 5.53 -3.15 -3.85
C ILE A 40 6.84 -2.55 -3.37
N PHE A 41 6.77 -1.40 -2.70
CA PHE A 41 7.91 -0.75 -2.05
C PHE A 41 7.69 -0.73 -0.54
N ILE A 42 8.73 -1.08 0.21
CA ILE A 42 8.72 -1.08 1.69
C ILE A 42 9.83 -0.14 2.15
N ASP A 43 9.50 0.77 3.07
CA ASP A 43 10.48 1.69 3.66
C ASP A 43 11.61 0.91 4.36
N SER A 44 12.85 1.16 3.93
CA SER A 44 14.05 0.51 4.46
C SER A 44 14.26 0.78 5.95
N ASN A 45 13.72 1.89 6.47
CA ASN A 45 13.76 2.22 7.89
C ASN A 45 13.03 1.17 8.75
N LEU A 46 12.08 0.41 8.20
CA LEU A 46 11.37 -0.65 8.93
C LEU A 46 12.27 -1.84 9.27
N LYS A 47 13.41 -2.02 8.58
CA LYS A 47 14.36 -3.11 8.83
C LYS A 47 14.97 -3.08 10.25
N ARG A 48 14.88 -1.95 10.96
CA ARG A 48 15.36 -1.83 12.34
C ARG A 48 14.53 -2.60 13.36
N PHE A 49 13.34 -3.07 12.98
CA PHE A 49 12.44 -3.81 13.84
C PHE A 49 12.42 -5.29 13.44
N GLU A 50 12.52 -6.19 14.42
CA GLU A 50 12.34 -7.64 14.21
C GLU A 50 10.90 -7.97 13.77
N LYS A 51 9.93 -7.19 14.28
CA LYS A 51 8.51 -7.37 14.00
C LYS A 51 7.83 -6.02 13.83
N ILE A 52 6.93 -5.93 12.84
CA ILE A 52 6.09 -4.76 12.58
C ILE A 52 4.62 -5.17 12.56
N TYR A 53 3.74 -4.21 12.82
CA TYR A 53 2.29 -4.38 12.78
C TYR A 53 1.72 -3.47 11.69
N ALA A 54 0.81 -4.01 10.88
CA ALA A 54 0.13 -3.29 9.82
C ALA A 54 -1.39 -3.48 9.96
N ALA A 55 -2.16 -2.70 9.20
CA ALA A 55 -3.61 -2.86 9.17
C ALA A 55 -4.02 -4.27 8.72
N ALA A 56 -5.19 -4.72 9.20
CA ALA A 56 -5.67 -6.09 9.01
C ALA A 56 -7.00 -6.18 8.24
N GLY A 57 -7.40 -5.13 7.52
CA GLY A 57 -8.59 -5.14 6.67
C GLY A 57 -9.86 -4.55 7.28
N HIS A 58 -9.81 -4.03 8.51
CA HIS A 58 -10.93 -3.38 9.19
C HIS A 58 -10.44 -2.13 9.94
N PRO A 59 -11.25 -1.06 10.08
CA PRO A 59 -10.94 0.09 10.94
C PRO A 59 -10.75 -0.28 12.42
#